data_AF-X0ZED2-F1
#
_entry.id   AF-X0ZED2-F1
#
_cell.length_a   1.000
_cell.length_b   1.000
_cell.length_c   1.000
_cell.angle_alpha   90.00
_cell.angle_beta   90.00
_cell.angle_gamma   90.00
#
_symmetry.space_group_name_H-M   'P 1'
#
loop_
_entity.id
_entity.type
_entity.pdbx_description
1 polymer ?
#
loop_
_entity_poly.entity_id
_entity_poly.type
_entity_poly.pdbx_seq_one_letter_code
_entity_poly.pdbx_strand_id
1 'polypeptide(L)' 'LEEFYQIAMLKKVYSSLDQLQDDLDKFIYYYNFKRTNQGYRLKGKIPYQKFFDGKRKYALPEPR' A
#
# COMPACT_ATOMS: atom_id res chain seq x y z
N LEU A 1 10.22 -4.71 -4.99
CA LEU A 1 11.38 -3.76 -4.95
C LEU A 1 11.17 -2.60 -5.92
N GLU A 2 10.67 -2.88 -7.13
CA GLU A 2 10.63 -1.92 -8.24
C GLU A 2 9.62 -0.77 -8.07
N GLU A 3 8.43 -1.04 -7.54
CA GLU A 3 7.36 -0.03 -7.50
C GLU A 3 7.60 1.13 -6.51
N PHE A 4 8.42 0.92 -5.48
CA PHE A 4 8.74 1.97 -4.49
C PHE A 4 10.22 2.31 -4.49
N TYR A 5 11.09 1.39 -4.08
CA TYR A 5 12.49 1.72 -3.78
C TYR A 5 13.27 2.24 -4.99
N GLN A 6 13.11 1.63 -6.17
CA GLN A 6 13.78 2.14 -7.38
C GLN A 6 13.32 3.56 -7.72
N ILE A 7 12.00 3.80 -7.71
CA ILE A 7 11.43 5.11 -8.03
C ILE A 7 11.81 6.16 -6.97
N ALA A 8 11.78 5.79 -5.68
CA ALA A 8 12.11 6.67 -4.57
C ALA A 8 13.58 7.12 -4.66
N MET A 9 14.50 6.18 -4.85
CA MET A 9 15.94 6.46 -4.92
C MET A 9 16.33 7.25 -6.19
N LEU A 10 15.55 7.14 -7.28
CA LEU A 10 15.74 7.97 -8.48
C LEU A 10 15.20 9.39 -8.33
N LYS A 11 14.13 9.58 -7.55
CA LYS A 11 13.41 10.87 -7.46
C LYS A 11 13.88 11.76 -6.31
N LYS A 12 14.42 11.18 -5.24
CA LYS A 12 14.74 11.89 -4.00
C LYS A 12 16.02 11.35 -3.38
N VAL A 13 16.90 12.27 -2.98
CA VAL A 13 18.03 11.96 -2.11
C VAL A 13 17.54 12.04 -0.67
N TYR A 14 17.68 10.95 0.06
CA TYR A 14 17.29 10.85 1.47
C TYR A 14 18.50 11.15 2.35
N SER A 15 18.37 12.09 3.29
CA SER A 15 19.45 12.43 4.23
C SER A 15 19.38 11.66 5.55
N SER A 16 18.28 10.96 5.81
CA SER A 16 18.11 10.07 6.96
C SER A 16 17.20 8.90 6.61
N LEU A 17 17.28 7.84 7.42
CA LEU A 17 16.38 6.69 7.31
C LEU A 17 14.92 7.07 7.59
N ASP A 18 14.69 7.99 8.53
CA ASP A 18 13.34 8.45 8.91
C ASP A 18 12.61 9.06 7.72
N GLN A 19 13.29 9.86 6.89
CA GLN A 19 12.67 10.44 5.70
C GLN A 19 12.27 9.38 4.66
N LEU A 20 13.05 8.30 4.54
CA LEU A 20 12.72 7.18 3.67
C LEU A 20 11.52 6.40 4.24
N GLN A 21 11.49 6.22 5.56
CA GLN A 21 10.39 5.55 6.25
C GLN A 21 9.08 6.33 6.09
N ASP A 22 9.09 7.66 6.23
CA ASP A 22 7.90 8.50 6.04
C ASP A 22 7.29 8.35 4.65
N ASP A 23 8.14 8.29 3.61
CA ASP A 23 7.66 8.12 2.23
C ASP A 23 7.20 6.68 1.96
N LEU A 24 7.85 5.69 2.59
CA LEU A 24 7.44 4.29 2.53
C LEU A 24 6.06 4.09 3.18
N ASP A 25 5.82 4.68 4.35
CA ASP A 25 4.54 4.58 5.05
C ASP A 25 3.40 5.17 4.23
N LYS A 26 3.63 6.33 3.61
CA LYS A 26 2.67 6.95 2.67
C LYS A 26 2.41 6.05 1.48
N PHE A 27 3.46 5.46 0.89
CA PHE A 27 3.33 4.55 -0.24
C PHE A 27 2.53 3.30 0.13
N ILE A 28 2.85 2.66 1.26
CA ILE A 28 2.14 1.47 1.77
C ILE A 28 0.67 1.79 2.02
N TYR A 29 0.37 2.96 2.61
CA TYR A 29 -1.00 3.39 2.83
C TYR A 29 -1.76 3.55 1.51
N TYR A 30 -1.18 4.25 0.54
CA TYR A 30 -1.77 4.40 -0.79
C TYR A 30 -1.99 3.03 -1.46
N TYR A 31 -0.98 2.18 -1.46
CA TYR A 31 -1.03 0.86 -2.09
C TYR A 31 -2.16 0.01 -1.50
N ASN A 32 -2.23 -0.08 -0.17
CA ASN A 32 -3.17 -0.98 0.48
C ASN A 32 -4.61 -0.47 0.50
N PHE A 33 -4.80 0.84 0.63
CA PHE A 33 -6.11 1.43 0.93
C PHE A 33 -6.70 2.28 -0.20
N LYS A 34 -5.89 2.77 -1.14
CA LYS A 34 -6.35 3.67 -2.20
C LYS A 34 -6.21 3.10 -3.61
N ARG A 35 -5.21 2.25 -3.86
CA ARG A 35 -4.97 1.66 -5.18
C ARG A 35 -5.98 0.56 -5.48
N THR A 36 -6.83 0.77 -6.48
CA THR A 36 -7.69 -0.29 -7.03
C THR A 36 -6.86 -1.24 -7.88
N ASN A 37 -6.85 -2.53 -7.56
CA ASN A 37 -6.20 -3.51 -8.43
C ASN A 37 -7.14 -3.93 -9.57
N GLN A 38 -6.74 -3.64 -10.81
CA GLN A 38 -7.52 -3.93 -12.01
C GLN A 38 -7.43 -5.39 -12.49
N GLY A 39 -6.78 -6.27 -11.73
CA GLY A 39 -6.70 -7.69 -12.08
C GLY A 39 -8.10 -8.33 -12.16
N TYR A 40 -8.33 -9.16 -13.18
CA TYR A 40 -9.61 -9.85 -13.41
C TYR A 40 -10.18 -10.53 -12.15
N ARG A 41 -9.32 -11.18 -11.35
CA ARG A 41 -9.69 -11.86 -10.09
C ARG A 41 -10.01 -10.90 -8.94
N LEU A 42 -9.54 -9.66 -9.02
CA LEU A 42 -9.65 -8.64 -7.99
C LEU A 42 -10.84 -7.71 -8.24
N LYS A 43 -11.36 -7.63 -9.48
CA LYS A 43 -12.58 -6.90 -9.85
C LYS A 43 -12.59 -5.44 -9.32
N GLY A 44 -11.44 -4.78 -9.34
CA GLY A 44 -11.31 -3.40 -8.85
C GLY A 44 -11.22 -3.26 -7.32
N LYS A 45 -11.23 -4.36 -6.56
CA LYS A 45 -11.02 -4.32 -5.10
C LYS A 45 -9.64 -3.75 -4.78
N ILE A 46 -9.58 -2.94 -3.72
CA ILE A 46 -8.30 -2.52 -3.12
C ILE A 46 -7.65 -3.72 -2.40
N PRO A 47 -6.30 -3.78 -2.28
CA PRO A 47 -5.62 -4.91 -1.65
C PRO A 47 -6.15 -5.29 -0.27
N TYR A 48 -6.43 -4.30 0.58
CA TYR A 48 -7.04 -4.51 1.90
C TYR A 48 -8.35 -5.32 1.80
N GLN A 49 -9.27 -4.90 0.93
CA GLN A 49 -10.56 -5.59 0.76
C GLN A 49 -10.36 -7.04 0.33
N LYS A 50 -9.38 -7.32 -0.54
CA LYS A 50 -9.11 -8.69 -0.96
C LYS A 50 -8.48 -9.53 0.14
N PHE A 51 -7.53 -8.97 0.89
CA PHE A 51 -6.87 -9.66 1.99
C PHE A 51 -7.88 -10.14 3.05
N PHE A 52 -8.98 -9.39 3.24
CA PHE A 52 -10.03 -9.71 4.20
C PHE A 52 -11.23 -10.47 3.64
N ASP A 53 -11.29 -10.71 2.33
CA ASP A 53 -12.33 -11.48 1.65
C ASP A 53 -12.47 -12.93 2.20
N GLY A 54 -11.43 -13.44 2.88
CA GLY A 54 -11.41 -14.77 3.51
C GLY A 54 -11.43 -14.79 5.05
N LYS A 55 -11.55 -13.64 5.74
CA LYS A 55 -11.58 -13.56 7.22
C LYS A 55 -12.96 -13.13 7.70
N ARG A 56 -13.41 -13.65 8.85
CA ARG A 56 -14.68 -13.24 9.47
C ARG A 56 -14.61 -11.75 9.85
N LYS A 57 -15.67 -10.98 9.52
CA LYS A 57 -15.77 -9.51 9.68
C LYS A 57 -15.54 -8.96 11.11
N TYR A 58 -15.55 -9.81 12.14
CA TYR A 58 -15.48 -9.40 13.55
C TYR A 58 -14.09 -8.94 14.03
N ALA A 59 -13.04 -9.02 13.19
CA ALA A 59 -11.65 -8.87 13.66
C ALA A 59 -10.96 -7.54 13.26
N LEU A 60 -11.61 -6.61 12.57
CA LEU A 60 -10.89 -5.54 11.89
C LEU A 60 -11.51 -4.16 12.09
N PRO A 61 -10.72 -3.16 12.47
CA PRO A 61 -11.15 -1.77 12.39
C PRO A 61 -11.29 -1.36 10.92
N GLU A 62 -12.33 -0.61 10.62
CA GLU A 62 -12.45 0.06 9.33
C GLU A 62 -11.38 1.16 9.24
N PRO A 63 -10.68 1.29 8.10
CA PRO A 63 -9.78 2.43 7.89
C PRO A 63 -10.62 3.72 7.95
N ARG A 64 -10.16 4.68 8.76
CA ARG A 64 -10.75 6.03 8.87
C ARG A 64 -10.54 6.84 7.59
#